data_AF-W6S5Y8-F1
#
_entry.id   AF-W6S5Y8-F1
#
_cell.length_a   1.000
_cell.length_b   1.000
_cell.length_c   1.000
_cell.angle_alpha   90.00
_cell.angle_beta   90.00
_cell.angle_gamma   90.00
#
_symmetry.space_group_name_H-M   'P 1'
#
loop_
_entity.id
_entity.type
_entity.pdbx_description
1 polymer ?
#
loop_
_entity_poly.entity_id
_entity_poly.type
_entity_poly.pdbx_seq_one_letter_code
_entity_poly.pdbx_strand_id
1 'polypeptide(L)'
;MIPRSSRRCSTTILKRFAHEPRSTHKRLNAIRKCSLHVFDKFFVRDLVWRFYRTLKSVRRKPSRGLAAAFHKRFARIFSLRTGYHDLDKLLARLSRRKDELLKVLERPGIPLHTNAPENDLRSFVTKRKISGGTMSRDGRVARDTMLGLMKTCRKLGLSFWHYLGDRLGLDGQATPPLAALVAAKA
;
A
#
# COMPACT_ATOMS: atom_id res chain seq x y z
N MET A 1 19.54 6.48 19.23
CA MET A 1 19.88 5.49 18.18
C MET A 1 18.58 4.82 17.71
N ILE A 2 18.01 5.22 16.55
CA ILE A 2 16.70 4.69 16.10
C ILE A 2 16.93 3.46 15.19
N PRO A 3 16.34 2.29 15.48
CA PRO A 3 16.66 1.03 14.84
C PRO A 3 16.32 1.02 13.34
N ARG A 4 17.20 0.39 12.55
CA ARG A 4 17.18 0.35 11.07
C ARG A 4 15.91 -0.32 10.49
N SER A 5 15.14 -1.07 11.29
CA SER A 5 13.85 -1.67 10.90
C SER A 5 12.73 -0.64 10.72
N SER A 6 12.81 0.52 11.38
CA SER A 6 11.83 1.62 11.27
C SER A 6 11.91 2.38 9.93
N ARG A 7 13.08 2.39 9.27
CA ARG A 7 13.33 3.19 8.07
C ARG A 7 12.69 2.63 6.78
N ARG A 8 12.37 1.34 6.73
CA ARG A 8 11.66 0.71 5.58
C ARG A 8 10.14 0.84 5.65
N CYS A 9 9.58 1.20 6.81
CA CYS A 9 8.14 1.35 6.97
C CYS A 9 7.66 2.76 6.58
N SER A 10 8.54 3.78 6.69
CA SER A 10 8.23 5.18 6.35
C SER A 10 7.94 5.42 4.87
N THR A 11 8.47 4.61 3.95
CA THR A 11 8.26 4.77 2.51
C THR A 11 6.97 4.16 1.98
N THR A 12 6.18 3.47 2.82
CA THR A 12 4.97 2.77 2.37
C THR A 12 3.68 3.44 2.86
N ILE A 13 3.72 4.17 3.98
CA ILE A 13 2.56 4.95 4.48
C ILE A 13 2.31 6.20 3.62
N LEU A 14 3.39 6.79 3.09
CA LEU A 14 3.29 7.81 2.05
C LEU A 14 2.69 7.27 0.75
N LYS A 15 2.58 5.96 0.48
CA LYS A 15 2.07 5.50 -0.82
C LYS A 15 0.56 5.57 -0.97
N ARG A 16 -0.19 5.51 0.15
CA ARG A 16 -1.63 5.80 0.13
C ARG A 16 -1.93 7.29 0.27
N PHE A 17 -1.04 8.02 0.95
CA PHE A 17 -1.01 9.48 0.97
C PHE A 17 -0.30 10.12 -0.27
N ALA A 18 0.28 9.34 -1.18
CA ALA A 18 1.08 9.86 -2.29
C ALA A 18 1.17 8.80 -3.37
N HIS A 19 0.02 8.37 -3.87
CA HIS A 19 0.00 7.48 -5.01
C HIS A 19 0.39 8.27 -6.28
N GLU A 20 1.69 8.49 -6.46
CA GLU A 20 2.39 8.73 -7.73
C GLU A 20 3.86 8.29 -7.58
N PRO A 21 4.46 7.64 -8.59
CA PRO A 21 5.29 6.47 -8.41
C PRO A 21 6.73 6.80 -7.99
N ARG A 22 7.49 5.72 -7.80
CA ARG A 22 8.94 5.59 -7.54
C ARG A 22 9.91 6.57 -8.23
N SER A 23 9.49 7.53 -9.05
CA SER A 23 10.34 8.61 -9.57
C SER A 23 10.67 9.67 -8.50
N THR A 24 9.78 9.91 -7.54
CA THR A 24 9.98 10.93 -6.49
C THR A 24 11.04 10.50 -5.47
N HIS A 25 11.17 9.23 -5.12
CA HIS A 25 12.25 8.77 -4.23
C HIS A 25 13.63 8.85 -4.89
N LYS A 26 13.70 8.81 -6.23
CA LYS A 26 14.92 9.09 -7.01
C LYS A 26 15.19 10.60 -7.10
N ARG A 27 14.14 11.44 -7.21
CA ARG A 27 14.25 12.91 -7.19
C ARG A 27 14.50 13.52 -5.80
N LEU A 28 14.03 12.89 -4.72
CA LEU A 28 14.21 13.34 -3.34
C LEU A 28 15.68 13.26 -2.87
N ASN A 29 16.51 12.44 -3.53
CA ASN A 29 17.95 12.38 -3.30
C ASN A 29 18.74 13.46 -4.07
N ALA A 30 18.13 14.12 -5.05
CA ALA A 30 18.79 15.19 -5.84
C ALA A 30 18.68 16.58 -5.16
N ILE A 31 17.82 16.73 -4.15
CA ILE A 31 17.62 17.99 -3.43
C ILE A 31 18.51 17.99 -2.19
N ARG A 32 19.82 18.01 -2.42
CA ARG A 32 20.86 18.23 -1.39
C ARG A 32 21.35 19.68 -1.34
N LYS A 33 20.68 20.60 -2.03
CA LYS A 33 21.05 22.02 -2.07
C LYS A 33 19.81 22.90 -1.92
N CYS A 34 19.58 23.39 -0.71
CA CYS A 34 18.87 24.64 -0.33
C CYS A 34 18.48 24.53 1.15
N SER A 35 19.27 25.13 2.04
CA SER A 35 19.12 25.00 3.50
C SER A 35 17.81 25.56 4.07
N LEU A 36 17.09 26.42 3.34
CA LEU A 36 15.84 27.04 3.82
C LEU A 36 14.63 26.07 3.80
N HIS A 37 14.51 25.21 2.79
CA HIS A 37 13.36 24.30 2.61
C HIS A 37 13.47 22.97 3.40
N VAL A 38 14.62 22.73 4.04
CA VAL A 38 14.88 21.48 4.75
C VAL A 38 14.05 21.42 6.05
N PHE A 39 13.91 22.55 6.74
CA PHE A 39 13.17 22.63 8.00
C PHE A 39 11.67 22.37 7.81
N ASP A 40 11.04 23.02 6.83
CA ASP A 40 9.61 22.87 6.53
C ASP A 40 9.24 21.43 6.17
N LYS A 41 10.12 20.77 5.41
CA LYS A 41 9.94 19.36 5.04
C LYS A 41 9.96 18.44 6.25
N PHE A 42 10.86 18.66 7.21
CA PHE A 42 10.92 17.85 8.42
C PHE A 42 9.73 18.10 9.34
N PHE A 43 9.32 19.36 9.48
CA PHE A 43 8.18 19.77 10.27
C PHE A 43 6.86 19.18 9.75
N VAL A 44 6.55 19.37 8.45
CA VAL A 44 5.35 18.81 7.83
C VAL A 44 5.35 17.30 7.89
N ARG A 45 6.51 16.66 7.67
CA ARG A 45 6.63 15.20 7.81
C ARG A 45 6.30 14.74 9.23
N ASP A 46 6.78 15.43 10.25
CA ASP A 46 6.48 15.09 11.64
C ASP A 46 4.99 15.30 11.97
N LEU A 47 4.36 16.38 11.51
CA LEU A 47 2.93 16.62 11.65
C LEU A 47 2.09 15.50 11.03
N VAL A 48 2.37 15.14 9.78
CA VAL A 48 1.70 14.04 9.07
C VAL A 48 1.94 12.72 9.79
N TRP A 49 3.15 12.49 10.32
CA TRP A 49 3.47 11.25 11.02
C TRP A 49 2.78 11.13 12.38
N ARG A 50 2.69 12.22 13.14
CA ARG A 50 1.89 12.29 14.38
C ARG A 50 0.41 12.05 14.09
N PHE A 51 -0.12 12.72 13.07
CA PHE A 51 -1.51 12.52 12.63
C PHE A 51 -1.80 11.05 12.32
N TYR A 52 -0.94 10.41 11.52
CA TYR A 52 -1.06 9.01 11.18
C TYR A 52 -0.97 8.09 12.42
N ARG A 53 -0.05 8.35 13.35
CA ARG A 53 0.07 7.55 14.59
C ARG A 53 -1.20 7.62 15.41
N THR A 54 -1.79 8.81 15.56
CA THR A 54 -3.08 8.98 16.25
C THR A 54 -4.20 8.28 15.47
N LEU A 55 -4.24 8.37 14.14
CA LEU A 55 -5.25 7.69 13.34
C LEU A 55 -5.17 6.15 13.52
N LYS A 56 -3.95 5.62 13.58
CA LYS A 56 -3.70 4.19 13.81
C LYS A 56 -4.12 3.72 15.20
N SER A 57 -3.95 4.55 16.24
CA SER A 57 -4.39 4.18 17.60
C SER A 57 -5.91 4.17 17.71
N VAL A 58 -6.59 5.10 17.07
CA VAL A 58 -8.06 5.23 17.07
C VAL A 58 -8.73 4.07 16.34
N ARG A 59 -8.10 3.53 15.29
CA ARG A 59 -8.57 2.29 14.65
C ARG A 59 -8.73 1.12 15.63
N ARG A 60 -7.97 1.09 16.73
CA ARG A 60 -8.08 0.05 17.77
C ARG A 60 -9.24 0.27 18.74
N LYS A 61 -9.68 1.52 18.93
CA LYS A 61 -10.75 1.93 19.85
C LYS A 61 -11.49 3.14 19.25
N PRO A 62 -12.47 2.93 18.36
CA PRO A 62 -13.22 4.03 17.77
C PRO A 62 -14.11 4.67 18.84
N SER A 63 -13.99 5.98 19.06
CA SER A 63 -14.89 6.74 19.93
C SER A 63 -15.85 7.61 19.11
N ARG A 64 -17.13 7.60 19.50
CA ARG A 64 -18.19 8.41 18.90
C ARG A 64 -17.90 9.88 19.25
N GLY A 65 -17.34 10.64 18.30
CA GLY A 65 -17.00 12.06 18.45
C GLY A 65 -15.61 12.45 17.96
N LEU A 66 -14.69 11.49 17.81
CA LEU A 66 -13.32 11.78 17.39
C LEU A 66 -13.21 12.18 15.91
N ALA A 67 -14.17 11.78 15.08
CA ALA A 67 -14.13 11.99 13.64
C ALA A 67 -14.00 13.48 13.27
N ALA A 68 -14.83 14.34 13.85
CA ALA A 68 -14.80 15.78 13.60
C ALA A 68 -13.42 16.39 13.94
N ALA A 69 -12.80 15.95 15.04
CA ALA A 69 -11.46 16.39 15.42
C ALA A 69 -10.39 15.95 14.41
N PHE A 70 -10.50 14.73 13.87
CA PHE A 70 -9.63 14.25 12.80
C PHE A 70 -9.82 15.04 11.51
N HIS A 71 -11.05 15.35 11.11
CA HIS A 71 -11.33 16.17 9.93
C HIS A 71 -10.73 17.59 10.08
N LYS A 72 -10.92 18.25 11.23
CA LYS A 72 -10.37 19.59 11.49
C LYS A 72 -8.84 19.57 11.49
N ARG A 73 -8.23 18.58 12.17
CA ARG A 73 -6.77 18.43 12.21
C ARG A 73 -6.19 18.11 10.84
N PHE A 74 -6.87 17.28 10.06
CA PHE A 74 -6.49 16.98 8.68
C PHE A 74 -6.48 18.26 7.84
N ALA A 75 -7.59 19.01 7.83
CA ALA A 75 -7.70 20.25 7.06
C ALA A 75 -6.55 21.22 7.40
N ARG A 76 -6.24 21.40 8.70
CA ARG A 76 -5.14 22.27 9.15
C ARG A 76 -3.76 21.83 8.65
N ILE A 77 -3.47 20.53 8.63
CA ILE A 77 -2.15 20.03 8.20
C ILE A 77 -2.00 20.10 6.68
N PHE A 78 -3.05 19.73 5.94
CA PHE A 78 -3.00 19.66 4.47
C PHE A 78 -3.30 20.98 3.76
N SER A 79 -3.65 22.03 4.51
CA SER A 79 -3.73 23.41 4.01
C SER A 79 -2.42 24.20 4.18
N LEU A 80 -1.40 23.63 4.82
CA LEU A 80 -0.11 24.31 5.03
C LEU A 80 0.53 24.65 3.68
N ARG A 81 1.12 25.84 3.62
CA ARG A 81 1.96 26.30 2.52
C ARG A 81 3.40 26.31 3.00
N THR A 82 4.25 25.55 2.33
CA THR A 82 5.65 25.36 2.74
C THR A 82 6.63 26.13 1.86
N GLY A 83 6.14 26.82 0.82
CA GLY A 83 6.99 27.47 -0.18
C GLY A 83 7.80 26.48 -1.03
N TYR A 84 7.55 25.18 -0.90
CA TYR A 84 8.20 24.14 -1.69
C TYR A 84 7.16 23.48 -2.57
N HIS A 85 7.16 23.89 -3.82
CA HIS A 85 6.11 23.61 -4.79
C HIS A 85 5.72 22.12 -4.90
N ASP A 86 6.68 21.20 -4.88
CA ASP A 86 6.37 19.76 -4.96
C ASP A 86 5.65 19.24 -3.70
N LEU A 87 6.02 19.76 -2.52
CA LEU A 87 5.38 19.42 -1.26
C LEU A 87 3.99 20.05 -1.18
N ASP A 88 3.83 21.30 -1.58
CA ASP A 88 2.53 21.96 -1.65
C ASP A 88 1.57 21.25 -2.62
N LYS A 89 2.06 20.82 -3.78
CA LYS A 89 1.29 19.99 -4.73
C LYS A 89 0.87 18.66 -4.11
N LEU A 90 1.76 18.02 -3.35
CA LEU A 90 1.46 16.77 -2.66
C LEU A 90 0.38 16.98 -1.59
N LEU A 91 0.51 18.01 -0.76
CA LEU A 91 -0.48 18.35 0.29
C LEU A 91 -1.85 18.67 -0.32
N ALA A 92 -1.89 19.43 -1.41
CA ALA A 92 -3.14 19.74 -2.12
C ALA A 92 -3.83 18.49 -2.68
N ARG A 93 -3.06 17.59 -3.31
CA ARG A 93 -3.60 16.30 -3.80
C ARG A 93 -4.16 15.44 -2.68
N LEU A 94 -3.49 15.46 -1.53
CA LEU A 94 -3.92 14.75 -0.34
C LEU A 94 -5.21 15.30 0.25
N SER A 95 -5.28 16.63 0.31
CA SER A 95 -6.48 17.34 0.75
C SER A 95 -7.72 16.92 -0.04
N ARG A 96 -7.58 16.77 -1.37
CA ARG A 96 -8.66 16.31 -2.25
C ARG A 96 -9.14 14.87 -1.98
N ARG A 97 -8.33 14.03 -1.34
CA ARG A 97 -8.68 12.64 -0.99
C ARG A 97 -9.03 12.46 0.49
N LYS A 98 -9.36 13.54 1.20
CA LYS A 98 -9.69 13.54 2.63
C LYS A 98 -10.65 12.42 3.01
N ASP A 99 -11.76 12.31 2.29
CA ASP A 99 -12.84 11.40 2.67
C ASP A 99 -12.43 9.93 2.49
N GLU A 100 -11.61 9.63 1.47
CA GLU A 100 -11.02 8.30 1.28
C GLU A 100 -10.03 7.94 2.39
N LEU A 101 -9.20 8.90 2.81
CA LEU A 101 -8.15 8.71 3.82
C LEU A 101 -8.71 8.59 5.24
N LEU A 102 -9.84 9.27 5.51
CA LEU A 102 -10.51 9.25 6.80
C LEU A 102 -11.61 8.19 6.91
N LYS A 103 -11.91 7.45 5.83
CA LYS A 103 -12.89 6.35 5.81
C LYS A 103 -12.64 5.25 6.85
N VAL A 104 -11.40 5.11 7.33
CA VAL A 104 -11.04 4.22 8.44
C VAL A 104 -11.77 4.55 9.75
N LEU A 105 -12.18 5.80 9.95
CA LEU A 105 -12.90 6.26 11.14
C LEU A 105 -14.33 5.72 11.16
N GLU A 106 -14.94 5.55 9.98
CA GLU A 106 -16.26 4.93 9.81
C GLU A 106 -16.15 3.40 9.78
N ARG A 107 -15.11 2.88 9.13
CA ARG A 107 -14.92 1.45 8.87
C ARG A 107 -13.54 1.00 9.38
N PRO A 108 -13.41 0.67 10.69
CA PRO A 108 -12.11 0.32 11.28
C PRO A 108 -11.52 -0.97 10.69
N GLY A 109 -12.32 -1.82 10.03
CA GLY A 109 -11.83 -3.01 9.31
C GLY A 109 -10.91 -2.69 8.13
N ILE A 110 -11.00 -1.50 7.52
CA ILE A 110 -10.21 -1.17 6.33
C ILE A 110 -8.74 -0.96 6.71
N PRO A 111 -7.78 -1.66 6.07
CA PRO A 111 -6.36 -1.42 6.29
C PRO A 111 -6.00 0.04 6.03
N LEU A 112 -5.08 0.62 6.80
CA LEU A 112 -4.58 2.00 6.58
C LEU A 112 -3.53 2.11 5.46
N HIS A 113 -2.99 0.98 5.01
CA HIS A 113 -1.88 0.90 4.05
C HIS A 113 -2.23 0.03 2.85
N THR A 114 -1.54 0.26 1.74
CA THR A 114 -1.65 -0.49 0.46
C THR A 114 -0.71 -1.70 0.40
N ASN A 115 -0.13 -2.14 1.51
CA ASN A 115 0.87 -3.22 1.51
C ASN A 115 0.37 -4.51 0.86
N ALA A 116 -0.86 -4.94 1.14
CA ALA A 116 -1.43 -6.16 0.59
C ALA A 116 -1.57 -6.10 -0.95
N PRO A 117 -2.25 -5.11 -1.55
CA PRO A 117 -2.32 -5.00 -3.00
C PRO A 117 -0.94 -4.75 -3.65
N GLU A 118 -0.05 -3.97 -3.02
CA GLU A 118 1.33 -3.78 -3.52
C GLU A 118 2.12 -5.10 -3.56
N ASN A 119 1.97 -5.93 -2.54
CA ASN A 119 2.63 -7.24 -2.46
C ASN A 119 2.08 -8.23 -3.49
N ASP A 120 0.77 -8.13 -3.79
CA ASP A 120 0.15 -8.92 -4.84
C ASP A 120 0.72 -8.54 -6.22
N LEU A 121 0.78 -7.24 -6.53
CA LEU A 121 1.37 -6.72 -7.78
C LEU A 121 2.88 -6.96 -7.92
N ARG A 122 3.61 -7.10 -6.80
CA ARG A 122 5.07 -7.27 -6.84
C ARG A 122 5.50 -8.50 -7.63
N SER A 123 4.76 -9.60 -7.49
CA SER A 123 5.04 -10.86 -8.20
C SER A 123 4.96 -10.67 -9.72
N PHE A 124 3.92 -9.99 -10.18
CA PHE A 124 3.73 -9.63 -11.58
C PHE A 124 4.86 -8.75 -12.11
N VAL A 125 5.22 -7.68 -11.39
CA VAL A 125 6.30 -6.76 -11.81
C VAL A 125 7.64 -7.47 -11.85
N THR A 126 7.94 -8.34 -10.88
CA THR A 126 9.17 -9.15 -10.88
C THR A 126 9.19 -10.11 -12.06
N LYS A 127 8.10 -10.86 -12.31
CA LYS A 127 8.03 -11.79 -13.44
C LYS A 127 8.21 -11.06 -14.77
N ARG A 128 7.55 -9.91 -14.96
CA ARG A 128 7.73 -9.07 -16.16
C ARG A 128 9.17 -8.63 -16.36
N LYS A 129 9.86 -8.21 -15.29
CA LYS A 129 11.27 -7.81 -15.37
C LYS A 129 12.19 -8.94 -15.80
N ILE A 130 11.97 -10.14 -15.26
CA ILE A 130 12.81 -11.32 -15.57
C ILE A 130 12.54 -11.82 -16.99
N SER A 131 11.28 -11.83 -17.42
CA SER A 131 10.87 -12.38 -18.73
C SER A 131 10.93 -11.40 -19.90
N GLY A 132 11.27 -10.13 -19.66
CA GLY A 132 11.17 -9.07 -20.67
C GLY A 132 9.74 -8.66 -21.03
N GLY A 133 8.72 -9.38 -20.54
CA GLY A 133 7.31 -9.14 -20.87
C GLY A 133 6.64 -10.40 -21.40
N THR A 134 5.48 -10.21 -22.05
CA THR A 134 4.75 -11.28 -22.74
C THR A 134 4.59 -10.87 -24.19
N MET A 135 5.03 -11.72 -25.11
CA MET A 135 5.04 -11.44 -26.55
C MET A 135 3.74 -11.84 -27.26
N SER A 136 2.90 -12.67 -26.62
CA SER A 136 1.61 -13.09 -27.15
C SER A 136 0.47 -12.91 -26.15
N ARG A 137 -0.77 -12.92 -26.65
CA ARG A 137 -1.99 -12.91 -25.82
C ARG A 137 -2.04 -14.17 -24.94
N ASP A 138 -1.74 -15.33 -25.50
CA ASP A 138 -1.81 -16.59 -24.76
C ASP A 138 -0.76 -16.65 -23.66
N GLY A 139 0.46 -16.15 -23.92
CA GLY A 139 1.50 -16.03 -22.89
C GLY A 139 1.11 -15.07 -21.76
N ARG A 140 0.32 -14.02 -22.06
CA ARG A 140 -0.25 -13.11 -21.06
C ARG A 140 -1.28 -13.83 -20.20
N VAL A 141 -2.24 -14.52 -20.83
CA VAL A 141 -3.28 -15.28 -20.13
C VAL A 141 -2.66 -16.36 -19.26
N ALA A 142 -1.77 -17.18 -19.80
CA ALA A 142 -1.09 -18.23 -19.04
C ALA A 142 -0.35 -17.67 -17.82
N ARG A 143 0.42 -16.58 -17.99
CA ARG A 143 1.11 -15.91 -16.87
C ARG A 143 0.12 -15.43 -15.81
N ASP A 144 -0.93 -14.72 -16.21
CA ASP A 144 -1.86 -14.08 -15.28
C ASP A 144 -2.67 -15.13 -14.52
N THR A 145 -3.09 -16.21 -15.20
CA THR A 145 -3.74 -17.37 -14.59
C THR A 145 -2.82 -18.07 -13.60
N MET A 146 -1.60 -18.43 -13.99
CA MET A 146 -0.66 -19.17 -13.12
C MET A 146 -0.24 -18.33 -11.90
N LEU A 147 0.01 -17.03 -12.07
CA LEU A 147 0.28 -16.13 -10.96
C LEU A 147 -0.94 -16.00 -10.02
N GLY A 148 -2.15 -15.91 -10.58
CA GLY A 148 -3.39 -15.86 -9.82
C GLY A 148 -3.61 -17.11 -8.96
N LEU A 149 -3.45 -18.30 -9.56
CA LEU A 149 -3.55 -19.58 -8.87
C LEU A 149 -2.52 -19.70 -7.74
N MET A 150 -1.24 -19.46 -8.04
CA MET A 150 -0.16 -19.52 -7.04
C MET A 150 -0.42 -18.56 -5.86
N LYS A 151 -0.87 -17.33 -6.14
CA LYS A 151 -1.20 -16.36 -5.10
C LYS A 151 -2.41 -16.77 -4.25
N THR A 152 -3.41 -17.39 -4.88
CA THR A 152 -4.62 -17.88 -4.19
C THR A 152 -4.27 -19.04 -3.27
N CYS A 153 -3.54 -20.05 -3.74
CA CYS A 153 -3.05 -21.16 -2.92
C CYS A 153 -2.28 -20.62 -1.70
N ARG A 154 -1.37 -19.67 -1.91
CA ARG A 154 -0.61 -19.04 -0.82
C ARG A 154 -1.49 -18.30 0.21
N LYS A 155 -2.57 -17.64 -0.22
CA LYS A 155 -3.52 -16.97 0.70
C LYS A 155 -4.38 -17.98 1.48
N LEU A 156 -4.62 -19.15 0.90
CA LEU A 156 -5.36 -20.24 1.53
C LEU A 156 -4.48 -21.11 2.45
N GLY A 157 -3.15 -21.02 2.33
CA GLY A 157 -2.20 -21.87 3.08
C GLY A 157 -1.90 -23.19 2.39
N LEU A 158 -2.20 -23.31 1.10
CA LEU A 158 -2.02 -24.51 0.29
C LEU A 158 -0.69 -24.48 -0.47
N SER A 159 -0.12 -25.68 -0.68
CA SER A 159 0.97 -25.87 -1.64
C SER A 159 0.45 -25.68 -3.06
N PHE A 160 1.04 -24.75 -3.81
CA PHE A 160 0.71 -24.57 -5.23
C PHE A 160 1.02 -25.81 -6.05
N TRP A 161 2.12 -26.51 -5.73
CA TRP A 161 2.54 -27.70 -6.46
C TRP A 161 1.60 -28.88 -6.24
N HIS A 162 1.12 -29.11 -5.01
CA HIS A 162 0.12 -30.15 -4.77
C HIS A 162 -1.21 -29.82 -5.47
N TYR A 163 -1.63 -28.55 -5.46
CA TYR A 163 -2.80 -28.11 -6.22
C TYR A 163 -2.62 -28.36 -7.73
N LEU A 164 -1.45 -28.08 -8.29
CA LEU A 164 -1.19 -28.31 -9.70
C LEU A 164 -1.12 -29.81 -10.03
N GLY A 165 -0.47 -30.61 -9.17
CA GLY A 165 -0.38 -32.05 -9.29
C GLY A 165 -1.75 -32.73 -9.27
N ASP A 166 -2.61 -32.34 -8.33
CA ASP A 166 -4.03 -32.75 -8.27
C ASP A 166 -4.78 -32.46 -9.58
N ARG A 167 -4.65 -31.24 -10.13
CA ARG A 167 -5.33 -30.86 -11.39
C ARG A 167 -4.78 -31.57 -12.62
N LEU A 168 -3.55 -32.04 -12.56
CA LEU A 168 -2.90 -32.79 -13.64
C LEU A 168 -2.98 -34.32 -13.44
N GLY A 169 -3.59 -34.79 -12.33
CA GLY A 169 -3.65 -36.21 -11.99
C GLY A 169 -2.29 -36.83 -11.63
N LEU A 170 -1.31 -36.01 -11.23
CA LEU A 170 0.05 -36.45 -10.92
C LEU A 170 0.22 -36.88 -9.46
N ASP A 171 -0.54 -36.26 -8.56
CA ASP A 171 -0.47 -36.51 -7.11
C ASP A 171 -1.83 -37.04 -6.61
N GLY A 172 -1.83 -38.15 -5.86
CA GLY A 172 -3.06 -38.71 -5.24
C GLY A 172 -3.65 -37.88 -4.09
N GLN A 173 -3.17 -36.65 -3.89
CA GLN A 173 -3.66 -35.75 -2.85
C GLN A 173 -4.73 -34.82 -3.42
N ALA A 174 -6.00 -35.16 -3.16
CA ALA A 174 -7.14 -34.36 -3.58
C ALA A 174 -7.12 -32.97 -2.94
N THR A 175 -7.02 -31.92 -3.76
CA THR A 175 -7.12 -30.53 -3.30
C THR A 175 -8.51 -29.98 -3.59
N PRO A 176 -9.27 -29.49 -2.57
CA PRO A 176 -10.59 -28.93 -2.80
C PRO A 176 -10.56 -27.79 -3.82
N PRO A 177 -11.64 -27.57 -4.60
CA PRO A 177 -11.71 -26.45 -5.55
C PRO A 177 -11.41 -25.12 -4.86
N LEU A 178 -10.48 -24.35 -5.42
CA LEU A 178 -10.09 -23.06 -4.83
C LEU A 178 -11.28 -22.11 -4.66
N ALA A 179 -12.24 -22.15 -5.59
CA ALA A 179 -13.45 -21.34 -5.51
C ALA A 179 -14.27 -21.64 -4.24
N ALA A 180 -14.43 -22.91 -3.87
CA ALA A 180 -15.14 -23.31 -2.66
C ALA A 180 -14.40 -22.85 -1.40
N LEU A 181 -13.07 -22.98 -1.39
CA LEU A 181 -12.24 -22.54 -0.26
C LEU A 181 -12.22 -21.01 -0.11
N VAL A 182 -12.29 -20.27 -1.20
CA VAL A 182 -12.40 -18.81 -1.18
C VAL A 182 -13.78 -18.40 -0.65
N ALA A 183 -14.86 -19.03 -1.11
CA ALA A 183 -16.21 -18.76 -0.63
C ALA A 183 -16.37 -19.05 0.87
N ALA A 184 -15.77 -20.14 1.35
CA ALA A 184 -15.80 -20.52 2.78
C ALA A 184 -15.03 -19.55 3.70
N LYS A 185 -14.12 -18.73 3.15
CA LYS A 185 -13.29 -17.76 3.90
C LYS A 185 -13.79 -16.32 3.79
N ALA A 186 -14.74 -16.05 2.91
CA ALA A 186 -15.27 -14.71 2.61
C ALA A 186 -16.30 -14.28 3.65
#